data_AF-A0A8S3YJL1-F1
#
_entry.id   AF-A0A8S3YJL1-F1
#
_cell.length_a   1.000
_cell.length_b   1.000
_cell.length_c   1.000
_cell.angle_alpha   90.00
_cell.angle_beta   90.00
_cell.angle_gamma   90.00
#
_symmetry.space_group_name_H-M   'P 1'
#
loop_
_entity.id
_entity.type
_entity.pdbx_description
1 polymer ?
#
loop_
_entity_poly.entity_id
_entity_poly.type
_entity_poly.pdbx_seq_one_letter_code
_entity_poly.pdbx_strand_id
1 'polypeptide(L)'
;MTGLTTSEALQKLHAEIDELLSSHEEELRRTYWKRFICRMQDKASCFTPLSFLWIFGMAVLLVVAASMEDVDKFPSGSRMWLITEAVFLLASIVLNIVLLCLKMRKEHGKHIALKRKLLNLLQEASSRQNWRPDHFPDKHIPLSPCISLQWCIRDGVVVNMPQPLLVLGDVVVMRPGHAAPGKCRAVTEDGELQAGENYFPEPPQAKGQGPQPRLPMSTKKFVLEETPIVKNF
;
A
#
# COMPACT_ATOMS: atom_id res chain seq x y z
N MET A 1 12.48 18.26 -25.16
CA MET A 1 12.98 17.27 -24.20
C MET A 1 12.60 15.88 -24.69
N THR A 2 13.60 15.04 -24.90
CA THR A 2 13.43 13.60 -25.13
C THR A 2 13.07 12.97 -23.77
N GLY A 3 11.98 12.19 -23.70
CA GLY A 3 11.60 11.50 -22.46
C GLY A 3 12.66 10.47 -22.02
N LEU A 4 12.52 9.93 -20.80
CA LEU A 4 13.44 8.92 -20.28
C LEU A 4 13.42 7.66 -21.15
N THR A 5 14.53 6.91 -21.12
CA THR A 5 14.55 5.56 -21.68
C THR A 5 13.78 4.59 -20.78
N THR A 6 13.17 3.56 -21.36
CA THR A 6 12.39 2.60 -20.56
C THR A 6 13.26 1.90 -19.51
N SER A 7 14.51 1.57 -19.84
CA SER A 7 15.46 0.95 -18.90
C SER A 7 15.84 1.88 -17.75
N GLU A 8 16.11 3.16 -18.04
CA GLU A 8 16.47 4.14 -17.01
C GLU A 8 15.30 4.40 -16.07
N ALA A 9 14.09 4.57 -16.61
CA ALA A 9 12.89 4.78 -15.83
C ALA A 9 12.61 3.59 -14.90
N LEU A 10 12.77 2.35 -15.39
CA LEU A 10 12.51 1.17 -14.58
C LEU A 10 13.59 0.94 -13.51
N GLN A 11 14.85 1.27 -13.79
CA GLN A 11 15.92 1.24 -12.78
C GLN A 11 15.66 2.25 -11.66
N LYS A 12 15.24 3.48 -12.00
CA LYS A 12 14.83 4.49 -11.01
C LYS A 12 13.66 4.01 -10.17
N LEU A 13 12.61 3.48 -10.81
CA LEU A 13 11.44 2.92 -10.12
C LEU A 13 11.83 1.81 -9.16
N HIS A 14 12.71 0.90 -9.59
CA HIS A 14 13.18 -0.20 -8.76
C HIS A 14 13.93 0.32 -7.52
N ALA A 15 14.85 1.27 -7.70
CA ALA A 15 15.60 1.86 -6.60
C ALA A 15 14.69 2.55 -5.57
N GLU A 16 13.72 3.35 -6.04
CA GLU A 16 12.76 4.03 -5.16
C GLU A 16 11.86 3.04 -4.40
N ILE A 17 11.36 1.99 -5.06
CA ILE A 17 10.53 0.98 -4.39
C ILE A 17 11.36 0.19 -3.36
N ASP A 18 12.62 -0.13 -3.65
CA ASP A 18 13.49 -0.85 -2.71
C ASP A 18 13.78 0.01 -1.46
N GLU A 19 14.05 1.30 -1.66
CA GLU A 19 14.25 2.26 -0.56
C GLU A 19 12.99 2.37 0.31
N LEU A 20 11.81 2.53 -0.30
CA LEU A 20 10.53 2.57 0.40
C LEU A 20 10.24 1.28 1.16
N LEU A 21 10.53 0.13 0.55
CA LEU A 21 10.31 -1.17 1.17
C LEU A 21 11.24 -1.35 2.38
N SER A 22 12.50 -0.94 2.27
CA SER A 22 13.46 -0.98 3.39
C SER A 22 13.03 -0.08 4.55
N SER A 23 12.58 1.14 4.25
CA SER A 23 12.08 2.08 5.26
C SER A 23 10.80 1.56 5.92
N HIS A 24 9.90 0.97 5.14
CA HIS A 24 8.67 0.36 5.67
C HIS A 24 8.97 -0.85 6.56
N GLU A 25 9.97 -1.67 6.24
CA GLU A 25 10.42 -2.78 7.08
C GLU A 25 10.99 -2.29 8.42
N GLU A 26 11.76 -1.20 8.42
CA GLU A 26 12.29 -0.58 9.63
C GLU A 26 11.18 0.00 10.51
N GLU A 27 10.22 0.71 9.92
CA GLU A 27 9.06 1.25 10.63
C GLU A 27 8.18 0.12 11.22
N LEU A 28 7.98 -0.95 10.45
CA LEU A 28 7.29 -2.16 10.92
C LEU A 28 8.00 -2.77 12.13
N ARG A 29 9.32 -2.89 12.08
CA ARG A 29 10.13 -3.42 13.19
C ARG A 29 10.05 -2.50 14.42
N ARG A 30 10.11 -1.18 14.21
CA ARG A 30 10.04 -0.17 15.29
C ARG A 30 8.66 -0.13 15.96
N THR A 31 7.60 -0.28 15.17
CA THR A 31 6.21 -0.22 15.65
C THR A 31 5.62 -1.60 16.00
N TYR A 32 6.41 -2.67 15.92
CA TYR A 32 5.97 -4.05 16.15
C TYR A 32 5.16 -4.21 17.44
N TRP A 33 5.70 -3.76 18.58
CA TRP A 33 5.03 -3.86 19.88
C TRP A 33 3.75 -3.00 19.96
N LYS A 34 3.76 -1.81 19.36
CA LYS A 34 2.57 -0.94 19.32
C LYS A 34 1.45 -1.59 18.51
N ARG A 35 1.77 -2.17 17.34
CA ARG A 35 0.80 -2.88 16.49
C ARG A 35 0.32 -4.16 17.13
N PHE A 36 1.19 -4.87 17.83
CA PHE A 36 0.83 -6.07 18.60
C PHE A 36 -0.23 -5.74 19.66
N ILE A 37 -0.03 -4.68 20.45
CA ILE A 37 -1.00 -4.21 21.45
C ILE A 37 -2.30 -3.73 20.78
N CYS A 38 -2.21 -2.94 19.71
CA CYS A 38 -3.37 -2.45 18.99
C CYS A 38 -4.21 -3.60 18.39
N ARG A 39 -3.56 -4.64 17.86
CA ARG A 39 -4.24 -5.80 17.28
C ARG A 39 -4.78 -6.78 18.32
N MET A 40 -4.23 -6.78 19.54
CA MET A 40 -4.87 -7.42 20.69
C MET A 40 -6.19 -6.70 21.07
N GLN A 41 -6.29 -5.39 20.82
CA GLN A 41 -7.49 -4.60 21.08
C GLN A 41 -8.51 -4.66 19.93
N ASP A 42 -8.03 -4.87 18.70
CA ASP A 42 -8.88 -4.94 17.51
C ASP A 42 -9.66 -6.27 17.44
N LYS A 43 -10.89 -6.22 16.94
CA LYS A 43 -11.92 -7.28 17.06
C LYS A 43 -11.66 -8.54 16.20
N ALA A 44 -10.43 -8.74 15.73
CA ALA A 44 -10.08 -9.70 14.69
C ALA A 44 -9.74 -11.12 15.20
N SER A 45 -9.85 -11.37 16.51
CA SER A 45 -9.73 -12.70 17.09
C SER A 45 -11.06 -13.12 17.71
N CYS A 46 -11.40 -14.41 17.65
CA CYS A 46 -12.62 -15.00 18.24
C CYS A 46 -12.77 -14.76 19.76
N PHE A 47 -11.79 -14.12 20.38
CA PHE A 47 -11.78 -13.66 21.76
C PHE A 47 -11.62 -12.14 21.79
N THR A 48 -12.72 -11.41 22.06
CA THR A 48 -12.69 -9.96 22.28
C THR A 48 -11.86 -9.64 23.54
N PRO A 49 -11.26 -8.43 23.65
CA PRO A 49 -10.56 -8.01 24.86
C PRO A 49 -11.42 -8.13 26.13
N LEU A 50 -12.75 -8.02 25.98
CA LEU A 50 -13.73 -8.29 27.05
C LEU A 50 -13.73 -9.75 27.50
N SER A 51 -13.70 -10.69 26.56
CA SER A 51 -13.62 -12.12 26.88
C SER A 51 -12.27 -12.47 27.53
N PHE A 52 -11.17 -11.84 27.11
CA PHE A 52 -9.86 -12.00 27.77
C PHE A 52 -9.91 -11.52 29.22
N LEU A 53 -10.47 -10.33 29.46
CA LEU A 53 -10.68 -9.78 30.81
C LEU A 53 -11.57 -10.71 31.66
N TRP A 54 -12.61 -11.31 31.07
CA TRP A 54 -13.50 -12.24 31.74
C TRP A 54 -12.77 -13.54 32.15
N ILE A 55 -12.03 -14.18 31.23
CA ILE A 55 -11.24 -15.38 31.55
C ILE A 55 -10.19 -15.07 32.61
N PHE A 56 -9.50 -13.93 32.49
CA PHE A 56 -8.50 -13.53 33.47
C PHE A 56 -9.12 -13.28 34.84
N GLY A 57 -10.27 -12.59 34.91
CA GLY A 57 -11.02 -12.38 36.14
C GLY A 57 -11.47 -13.69 36.79
N MET A 58 -11.97 -14.65 35.99
CA MET A 58 -12.34 -15.98 36.47
C MET A 58 -11.13 -16.76 37.01
N ALA A 59 -9.99 -16.71 36.33
CA ALA A 59 -8.76 -17.35 36.80
C ALA A 59 -8.26 -16.75 38.13
N VAL A 60 -8.30 -15.42 38.29
CA VAL A 60 -7.91 -14.74 39.53
C VAL A 60 -8.88 -15.10 40.67
N LEU A 61 -10.18 -15.12 40.41
CA LEU A 61 -11.19 -15.50 41.40
C LEU A 61 -10.98 -16.95 41.90
N LEU A 62 -10.67 -17.89 41.00
CA LEU A 62 -10.36 -19.27 41.37
C LEU A 62 -9.10 -19.39 42.24
N VAL A 63 -8.07 -18.59 41.95
CA VAL A 63 -6.84 -18.55 42.76
C VAL A 63 -7.12 -17.96 44.16
N VAL A 64 -7.92 -16.90 44.24
CA VAL A 64 -8.31 -16.31 45.52
C VAL A 64 -9.17 -17.28 46.34
N ALA A 65 -10.13 -17.96 45.72
CA ALA A 65 -10.94 -18.99 46.35
C ALA A 65 -10.07 -20.12 46.92
N ALA A 66 -9.10 -20.61 46.14
CA ALA A 66 -8.15 -21.63 46.60
C ALA A 66 -7.26 -21.13 47.77
N SER A 67 -7.01 -19.83 47.87
CA SER A 67 -6.19 -19.23 48.95
C SER A 67 -6.97 -18.94 50.24
N MET A 68 -8.28 -18.71 50.15
CA MET A 68 -9.15 -18.40 51.30
C MET A 68 -9.71 -19.64 52.00
N GLU A 69 -9.53 -20.83 51.42
CA GLU A 69 -9.95 -22.06 52.07
C GLU A 69 -9.00 -22.42 53.23
N ASP A 70 -9.52 -22.47 54.45
CA ASP A 70 -8.82 -22.99 55.63
C ASP A 70 -8.51 -24.48 55.46
N VAL A 71 -7.24 -24.87 55.73
CA VAL A 71 -6.65 -26.21 55.52
C VAL A 71 -7.45 -27.33 56.20
N ASP A 72 -8.29 -27.00 57.17
CA ASP A 72 -8.90 -27.96 58.09
C ASP A 72 -10.36 -28.37 57.75
N LYS A 73 -11.02 -27.72 56.76
CA LYS A 73 -12.47 -27.91 56.52
C LYS A 73 -12.88 -28.62 55.22
N PHE A 74 -11.97 -28.86 54.27
CA PHE A 74 -12.32 -29.46 52.97
C PHE A 74 -11.39 -30.62 52.59
N PRO A 75 -11.92 -31.70 51.96
CA PRO A 75 -11.12 -32.81 51.47
C PRO A 75 -10.15 -32.33 50.37
N SER A 76 -8.89 -32.74 50.44
CA SER A 76 -7.79 -32.26 49.58
C SER A 76 -8.05 -32.31 48.06
N GLY A 77 -9.05 -33.09 47.61
CA GLY A 77 -9.46 -33.19 46.21
C GLY A 77 -10.11 -31.94 45.61
N SER A 78 -10.83 -31.11 46.39
CA SER A 78 -11.51 -29.91 45.84
C SER A 78 -10.53 -28.81 45.46
N ARG A 79 -9.47 -28.61 46.24
CA ARG A 79 -8.42 -27.63 45.97
C ARG A 79 -7.61 -27.95 44.72
N MET A 80 -7.28 -29.23 44.53
CA MET A 80 -6.54 -29.67 43.34
C MET A 80 -7.35 -29.42 42.05
N TRP A 81 -8.68 -29.57 42.10
CA TRP A 81 -9.56 -29.28 40.98
C TRP A 81 -9.56 -27.78 40.61
N LEU A 82 -9.72 -26.89 41.60
CA LEU A 82 -9.71 -25.44 41.39
C LEU A 82 -8.38 -24.94 40.79
N ILE A 83 -7.25 -25.48 41.28
CA ILE A 83 -5.93 -25.15 40.75
C ILE A 83 -5.79 -25.65 39.30
N THR A 84 -6.27 -26.86 39.01
CA THR A 84 -6.23 -27.44 37.66
C THR A 84 -7.03 -26.59 36.67
N GLU A 85 -8.22 -26.12 37.07
CA GLU A 85 -9.06 -25.24 36.27
C GLU A 85 -8.40 -23.88 36.02
N ALA A 86 -7.81 -23.26 37.06
CA ALA A 86 -7.06 -22.02 36.92
C ALA A 86 -5.85 -22.15 35.97
N VAL A 87 -5.12 -23.27 36.06
CA VAL A 87 -4.00 -23.58 35.15
C VAL A 87 -4.49 -23.75 33.71
N PHE A 88 -5.63 -24.42 33.50
CA PHE A 88 -6.21 -24.59 32.16
C PHE A 88 -6.61 -23.24 31.53
N LEU A 89 -7.24 -22.36 32.31
CA LEU A 89 -7.59 -21.00 31.86
C LEU A 89 -6.34 -20.18 31.52
N LEU A 90 -5.31 -20.24 32.36
CA LEU A 90 -4.05 -19.53 32.10
C LEU A 90 -3.32 -20.09 30.87
N ALA A 91 -3.31 -21.42 30.69
CA ALA A 91 -2.75 -22.05 29.49
C ALA A 91 -3.49 -21.62 28.22
N SER A 92 -4.82 -21.47 28.28
CA SER A 92 -5.62 -21.00 27.15
C SER A 92 -5.26 -19.55 26.74
N ILE A 93 -5.00 -18.66 27.72
CA ILE A 93 -4.53 -17.30 27.48
C ILE A 93 -3.17 -17.31 26.79
N VAL A 94 -2.21 -18.08 27.31
CA VAL A 94 -0.87 -18.17 26.74
C VAL A 94 -0.91 -18.71 25.31
N LEU A 95 -1.69 -19.78 25.07
CA LEU A 95 -1.84 -20.35 23.74
C LEU A 95 -2.41 -19.33 22.74
N ASN A 96 -3.41 -18.54 23.13
CA ASN A 96 -3.98 -17.51 22.29
C ASN A 96 -2.96 -16.42 21.92
N ILE A 97 -2.15 -15.97 22.88
CA ILE A 97 -1.06 -15.00 22.64
C ILE A 97 -0.05 -15.59 21.65
N VAL A 98 0.34 -16.86 21.84
CA VAL A 98 1.26 -17.54 20.92
C VAL A 98 0.67 -17.64 19.52
N LEU A 99 -0.60 -18.03 19.37
CA LEU A 99 -1.28 -18.11 18.07
C LEU A 99 -1.33 -16.74 17.38
N LEU A 100 -1.63 -15.67 18.12
CA LEU A 100 -1.62 -14.31 17.57
C LEU A 100 -0.22 -13.90 17.10
N CYS A 101 0.81 -14.14 17.92
CA CYS A 101 2.21 -13.90 17.55
C CYS A 101 2.60 -14.65 16.28
N LEU A 102 2.24 -15.93 16.18
CA LEU A 102 2.53 -16.76 14.99
C LEU A 102 1.79 -16.25 13.75
N LYS A 103 0.51 -15.87 13.89
CA LYS A 103 -0.28 -15.29 12.80
C LYS A 103 0.37 -14.01 12.28
N MET A 104 0.71 -13.09 13.19
CA MET A 104 1.38 -11.84 12.87
C MET A 104 2.71 -12.07 12.17
N ARG A 105 3.55 -12.96 12.71
CA ARG A 105 4.83 -13.30 12.09
C ARG A 105 4.66 -13.87 10.67
N LYS A 106 3.68 -14.75 10.46
CA LYS A 106 3.39 -15.35 9.15
C LYS A 106 2.86 -14.31 8.15
N GLU A 107 1.91 -13.47 8.56
CA GLU A 107 1.34 -12.44 7.69
C GLU A 107 2.41 -11.42 7.28
N HIS A 108 3.18 -10.91 8.24
CA HIS A 108 4.26 -9.96 7.96
C HIS A 108 5.31 -10.55 7.01
N GLY A 109 5.76 -11.79 7.26
CA GLY A 109 6.73 -12.45 6.39
C GLY A 109 6.22 -12.65 4.96
N LYS A 110 4.94 -13.00 4.78
CA LYS A 110 4.33 -13.19 3.46
C LYS A 110 4.23 -11.90 2.67
N HIS A 111 3.76 -10.81 3.28
CA HIS A 111 3.61 -9.54 2.58
C HIS A 111 4.96 -8.98 2.13
N ILE A 112 5.97 -9.03 3.00
CA ILE A 112 7.33 -8.60 2.67
C ILE A 112 7.93 -9.46 1.56
N ALA A 113 7.85 -10.79 1.70
CA ALA A 113 8.38 -11.71 0.70
C ALA A 113 7.71 -11.54 -0.67
N LEU A 114 6.40 -11.29 -0.71
CA LEU A 114 5.68 -11.03 -1.94
C LEU A 114 6.16 -9.72 -2.59
N LYS A 115 6.24 -8.62 -1.83
CA LYS A 115 6.71 -7.33 -2.36
C LYS A 115 8.13 -7.46 -2.92
N ARG A 116 9.05 -8.11 -2.20
CA ARG A 116 10.43 -8.38 -2.67
C ARG A 116 10.46 -9.30 -3.91
N LYS A 117 9.59 -10.30 -3.98
CA LYS A 117 9.48 -11.16 -5.17
C LYS A 117 9.02 -10.37 -6.40
N LEU A 118 8.04 -9.47 -6.25
CA LEU A 118 7.60 -8.60 -7.35
C LEU A 118 8.72 -7.65 -7.79
N LEU A 119 9.47 -7.09 -6.85
CA LEU A 119 10.62 -6.23 -7.14
C LEU A 119 11.72 -6.98 -7.93
N ASN A 120 12.05 -8.21 -7.53
CA ASN A 120 12.98 -9.06 -8.29
C ASN A 120 12.48 -9.38 -9.70
N LEU A 121 11.17 -9.65 -9.86
CA LEU A 121 10.57 -9.87 -11.17
C LEU A 121 10.63 -8.62 -12.05
N LEU A 122 10.43 -7.43 -11.48
CA LEU A 122 10.61 -6.17 -12.20
C LEU A 122 12.07 -5.98 -12.65
N GLN A 123 13.04 -6.28 -11.80
CA GLN A 123 14.46 -6.20 -12.14
C GLN A 123 14.86 -7.20 -13.24
N GLU A 124 14.34 -8.42 -13.16
CA GLU A 124 14.55 -9.46 -14.17
C GLU A 124 13.93 -9.05 -15.52
N ALA A 125 12.72 -8.50 -15.51
CA ALA A 125 12.06 -7.98 -16.71
C ALA A 125 12.83 -6.79 -17.31
N SER A 126 13.40 -5.91 -16.46
CA SER A 126 14.26 -4.80 -16.89
C SER A 126 15.49 -5.27 -17.66
N SER A 127 16.15 -6.31 -17.14
CA SER A 127 17.46 -6.76 -17.64
C SER A 127 17.35 -7.71 -18.83
N ARG A 128 16.29 -8.54 -18.88
CA ARG A 128 16.13 -9.56 -19.92
C ARG A 128 15.32 -9.10 -21.12
N GLN A 129 14.40 -8.16 -20.94
CA GLN A 129 13.46 -7.79 -21.99
C GLN A 129 13.84 -6.49 -22.66
N ASN A 130 13.97 -6.53 -23.99
CA ASN A 130 14.02 -5.30 -24.78
C ASN A 130 12.59 -4.76 -24.94
N TRP A 131 12.30 -3.64 -24.28
CA TRP A 131 10.98 -3.03 -24.31
C TRP A 131 10.74 -2.38 -25.66
N ARG A 132 9.77 -2.89 -26.42
CA ARG A 132 9.33 -2.33 -27.70
C ARG A 132 8.02 -1.56 -27.50
N PRO A 133 7.74 -0.54 -28.32
CA PRO A 133 6.48 0.20 -28.28
C PRO A 133 5.24 -0.71 -28.36
N ASP A 134 5.36 -1.84 -29.06
CA ASP A 134 4.26 -2.81 -29.27
C ASP A 134 3.94 -3.65 -28.02
N HIS A 135 4.80 -3.66 -27.01
CA HIS A 135 4.53 -4.36 -25.74
C HIS A 135 3.61 -3.55 -24.81
N PHE A 136 3.39 -2.27 -25.10
CA PHE A 136 2.53 -1.42 -24.29
C PHE A 136 1.08 -1.50 -24.77
N PRO A 137 0.11 -1.28 -23.86
CA PRO A 137 -1.30 -1.20 -24.24
C PRO A 137 -1.54 -0.16 -25.33
N ASP A 138 -2.49 -0.44 -26.23
CA ASP A 138 -2.89 0.50 -27.26
C ASP A 138 -3.34 1.85 -26.68
N LYS A 139 -3.02 2.93 -27.40
CA LYS A 139 -3.37 4.32 -27.03
C LYS A 139 -4.88 4.58 -27.04
N HIS A 140 -5.63 3.76 -27.78
CA HIS A 140 -7.07 3.87 -27.98
C HIS A 140 -7.88 2.93 -27.09
N ILE A 141 -7.23 2.25 -26.14
CA ILE A 141 -7.93 1.45 -25.14
C ILE A 141 -8.86 2.35 -24.32
N PRO A 142 -10.13 1.95 -24.12
CA PRO A 142 -11.07 2.72 -23.31
C PRO A 142 -10.59 2.80 -21.85
N LEU A 143 -10.95 3.88 -21.16
CA LEU A 143 -10.64 4.00 -19.74
C LEU A 143 -11.33 2.88 -18.95
N SER A 144 -10.55 2.20 -18.10
CA SER A 144 -11.05 1.20 -17.18
C SER A 144 -10.95 1.72 -15.74
N PRO A 145 -11.97 1.50 -14.89
CA PRO A 145 -11.88 1.85 -13.48
C PRO A 145 -10.83 1.03 -12.72
N CYS A 146 -10.36 -0.10 -13.29
CA CYS A 146 -9.40 -0.98 -12.65
C CYS A 146 -7.93 -0.57 -12.88
N ILE A 147 -7.64 0.19 -13.94
CA ILE A 147 -6.27 0.59 -14.26
C ILE A 147 -6.22 2.00 -14.88
N SER A 148 -5.54 2.91 -14.18
CA SER A 148 -5.27 4.25 -14.68
C SER A 148 -4.07 4.22 -15.62
N LEU A 149 -4.32 4.49 -16.89
CA LEU A 149 -3.30 4.58 -17.93
C LEU A 149 -3.06 6.05 -18.30
N GLN A 150 -1.79 6.41 -18.47
CA GLN A 150 -1.35 7.76 -18.78
C GLN A 150 -0.39 7.73 -19.97
N TRP A 151 -0.55 8.67 -20.90
CA TRP A 151 0.38 8.80 -22.01
C TRP A 151 1.71 9.36 -21.51
N CYS A 152 2.79 8.63 -21.80
CA CYS A 152 4.15 8.96 -21.43
C CYS A 152 5.05 8.88 -22.67
N ILE A 153 6.08 9.73 -22.71
CA ILE A 153 7.11 9.68 -23.74
C ILE A 153 8.26 8.82 -23.20
N ARG A 154 8.44 7.63 -23.79
CA ARG A 154 9.60 6.76 -23.52
C ARG A 154 10.27 6.38 -24.82
N ASP A 155 11.59 6.34 -24.81
CA ASP A 155 12.42 6.00 -25.99
C ASP A 155 12.06 6.86 -27.23
N GLY A 156 11.63 8.11 -27.00
CA GLY A 156 11.21 9.05 -28.05
C GLY A 156 9.80 8.84 -28.61
N VAL A 157 9.05 7.84 -28.15
CA VAL A 157 7.69 7.50 -28.62
C VAL A 157 6.66 7.73 -27.53
N VAL A 158 5.44 8.15 -27.92
CA VAL A 158 4.30 8.23 -27.01
C VAL A 158 3.71 6.83 -26.82
N VAL A 159 3.83 6.32 -25.59
CA VAL A 159 3.33 5.01 -25.15
C VAL A 159 2.30 5.17 -24.04
N ASN A 160 1.40 4.18 -23.91
CA ASN A 160 0.39 4.17 -22.86
C ASN A 160 0.95 3.44 -21.63
N MET A 161 1.17 4.15 -20.52
CA MET A 161 1.80 3.61 -19.33
C MET A 161 0.83 3.54 -18.15
N PRO A 162 0.76 2.43 -17.41
CA PRO A 162 0.14 2.40 -16.10
C PRO A 162 0.75 3.44 -15.17
N GLN A 163 -0.10 4.22 -14.51
CA GLN A 163 0.32 5.26 -13.57
C GLN A 163 1.30 4.77 -12.47
N PRO A 164 1.19 3.55 -11.92
CA PRO A 164 2.16 3.05 -10.94
C PRO A 164 3.59 2.85 -11.47
N LEU A 165 3.77 2.81 -12.80
CA LEU A 165 5.08 2.64 -13.44
C LEU A 165 5.73 3.95 -13.88
N LEU A 166 5.07 5.09 -13.64
CA LEU A 166 5.62 6.41 -13.90
C LEU A 166 6.62 6.79 -12.80
N VAL A 167 7.68 7.49 -13.19
CA VAL A 167 8.72 7.96 -12.28
C VAL A 167 8.92 9.46 -12.35
N LEU A 168 9.58 10.01 -11.33
CA LEU A 168 10.06 11.38 -11.33
C LEU A 168 10.92 11.65 -12.58
N GLY A 169 10.60 12.73 -13.28
CA GLY A 169 11.24 13.16 -14.52
C GLY A 169 10.59 12.63 -15.80
N ASP A 170 9.63 11.70 -15.72
CA ASP A 170 8.91 11.22 -16.92
C ASP A 170 8.11 12.36 -17.58
N VAL A 171 8.12 12.40 -18.91
CA VAL A 171 7.35 13.37 -19.69
C VAL A 171 6.00 12.76 -20.05
N VAL A 172 4.93 13.25 -19.45
CA VAL A 172 3.56 12.82 -19.74
C VAL A 172 2.84 13.77 -20.68
N VAL A 173 1.96 13.21 -21.49
CA VAL A 173 1.09 13.96 -22.42
C VAL A 173 -0.30 14.01 -21.81
N MET A 174 -0.69 15.18 -21.31
CA MET A 174 -2.00 15.39 -20.69
C MET A 174 -3.06 15.65 -21.75
N ARG A 175 -4.15 14.89 -21.65
CA ARG A 175 -5.36 15.10 -22.45
C ARG A 175 -6.34 15.97 -21.66
N PRO A 176 -7.10 16.84 -22.34
CA PRO A 176 -8.15 17.61 -21.70
C PRO A 176 -9.10 16.71 -20.89
N GLY A 177 -9.41 17.10 -19.66
CA GLY A 177 -10.27 16.35 -18.74
C GLY A 177 -9.64 15.13 -18.05
N HIS A 178 -8.35 14.85 -18.28
CA HIS A 178 -7.63 13.81 -17.52
C HIS A 178 -6.99 14.37 -16.25
N ALA A 179 -7.07 13.59 -15.17
CA ALA A 179 -6.43 13.90 -13.91
C ALA A 179 -4.90 13.71 -14.00
N ALA A 180 -4.14 14.65 -13.46
CA ALA A 180 -2.70 14.53 -13.37
C ALA A 180 -2.31 13.40 -12.40
N PRO A 181 -1.38 12.50 -12.79
CA PRO A 181 -1.01 11.36 -11.96
C PRO A 181 -0.26 11.74 -10.69
N GLY A 182 0.33 12.93 -10.69
CA GLY A 182 1.13 13.51 -9.62
C GLY A 182 1.37 14.99 -9.89
N LYS A 183 2.20 15.63 -9.08
CA LYS A 183 2.71 16.98 -9.31
C LYS A 183 3.48 17.02 -10.63
N CYS A 184 3.04 17.89 -11.53
CA CYS A 184 3.56 17.97 -12.89
C CYS A 184 3.87 19.43 -13.27
N ARG A 185 4.97 19.66 -13.99
CA ARG A 185 5.36 20.97 -14.53
C ARG A 185 5.27 20.97 -16.05
N ALA A 186 4.64 21.98 -16.65
CA ALA A 186 4.57 22.11 -18.10
C ALA A 186 5.95 22.33 -18.73
N VAL A 187 6.18 21.72 -19.91
CA VAL A 187 7.47 21.80 -20.61
C VAL A 187 7.64 23.11 -21.39
N THR A 188 6.54 23.70 -21.86
CA THR A 188 6.56 24.80 -22.85
C THR A 188 6.07 26.13 -22.30
N GLU A 189 5.29 26.13 -21.22
CA GLU A 189 4.72 27.33 -20.61
C GLU A 189 4.76 27.17 -19.09
N ASP A 190 4.67 28.27 -18.35
CA ASP A 190 4.55 28.24 -16.89
C ASP A 190 3.17 27.71 -16.50
N GLY A 191 3.11 26.44 -16.11
CA GLY A 191 1.90 25.79 -15.63
C GLY A 191 2.24 24.59 -14.77
N GLU A 192 1.77 24.59 -13.54
CA GLU A 192 1.91 23.47 -12.61
C GLU A 192 0.55 22.81 -12.41
N LEU A 193 0.53 21.48 -12.37
CA LEU A 193 -0.66 20.69 -12.02
C LEU A 193 -0.37 19.91 -10.75
N GLN A 194 -1.34 19.89 -9.84
CA GLN A 194 -1.26 19.04 -8.65
C GLN A 194 -1.79 17.64 -8.93
N ALA A 195 -1.42 16.68 -8.07
CA ALA A 195 -1.92 15.32 -8.15
C ALA A 195 -3.46 15.28 -8.08
N GLY A 196 -4.11 14.67 -9.08
CA GLY A 196 -5.57 14.60 -9.18
C GLY A 196 -6.25 15.81 -9.83
N GLU A 197 -5.50 16.86 -10.17
CA GLU A 197 -6.05 18.02 -10.87
C GLU A 197 -6.31 17.68 -12.34
N ASN A 198 -7.51 18.02 -12.82
CA ASN A 198 -7.87 17.76 -14.21
C ASN A 198 -7.27 18.84 -15.11
N TYR A 199 -6.56 18.40 -16.15
CA TYR A 199 -6.02 19.33 -17.13
C TYR A 199 -7.15 19.90 -18.00
N PHE A 200 -7.36 21.22 -17.92
CA PHE A 200 -8.26 21.95 -18.81
C PHE A 200 -7.47 23.08 -19.49
N PRO A 201 -7.12 22.93 -20.79
CA PRO A 201 -6.54 24.04 -21.52
C PRO A 201 -7.55 25.19 -21.65
N GLU A 202 -7.06 26.43 -21.59
CA GLU A 202 -7.89 27.58 -21.92
C GLU A 202 -8.44 27.43 -23.35
N PRO A 203 -9.74 27.65 -23.56
CA PRO A 203 -10.31 27.57 -24.90
C PRO A 203 -9.65 28.63 -25.79
N PRO A 204 -9.31 28.30 -27.05
CA PRO A 204 -8.78 29.29 -27.97
C PRO A 204 -9.75 30.47 -28.07
N GLN A 205 -9.24 31.69 -27.86
CA GLN A 205 -10.07 32.90 -27.87
C GLN A 205 -10.80 33.03 -29.21
N ALA A 206 -12.14 32.96 -29.18
CA ALA A 206 -12.99 33.05 -30.36
C ALA A 206 -12.89 34.46 -30.96
N LYS A 207 -12.16 34.60 -32.06
CA LYS A 207 -12.11 35.85 -32.83
C LYS A 207 -13.31 35.90 -33.78
N GLY A 208 -14.47 36.37 -33.33
CA GLY A 208 -15.59 36.70 -34.21
C GLY A 208 -16.99 36.58 -33.59
N GLN A 209 -17.92 37.41 -34.07
CA GLN A 209 -19.36 37.34 -33.77
C GLN A 209 -20.01 36.31 -34.71
N GLY A 210 -20.08 35.04 -34.30
CA GLY A 210 -20.77 33.98 -35.05
C GLY A 210 -20.56 32.58 -34.46
N PRO A 211 -21.35 31.57 -34.86
CA PRO A 211 -21.14 30.18 -34.47
C PRO A 211 -19.82 29.67 -35.07
N GLN A 212 -18.79 29.53 -34.24
CA GLN A 212 -17.50 29.00 -34.66
C GLN A 212 -17.43 27.48 -34.46
N PRO A 213 -16.83 26.73 -35.41
CA PRO A 213 -16.54 25.32 -35.22
C PRO A 213 -15.58 25.16 -34.02
N ARG A 214 -15.94 24.31 -33.06
CA ARG A 214 -15.08 24.02 -31.90
C ARG A 214 -13.91 23.15 -32.36
N LEU A 215 -12.69 23.69 -32.30
CA LEU A 215 -11.50 22.87 -32.47
C LEU A 215 -11.32 21.95 -31.26
N PRO A 216 -10.82 20.72 -31.47
CA PRO A 216 -10.45 19.85 -30.36
C PRO A 216 -9.38 20.54 -29.52
N MET A 217 -9.57 20.52 -28.21
CA MET A 217 -8.59 21.03 -27.26
C MET A 217 -7.26 20.29 -27.42
N SER A 218 -6.15 21.02 -27.42
CA SER A 218 -4.82 20.46 -27.64
C SER A 218 -4.33 19.69 -26.41
N THR A 219 -3.55 18.64 -26.65
CA THR A 219 -2.81 17.93 -25.60
C THR A 219 -1.51 18.67 -25.29
N LYS A 220 -1.12 18.72 -24.02
CA LYS A 220 0.11 19.40 -23.58
C LYS A 220 1.05 18.46 -22.86
N LYS A 221 2.35 18.74 -22.96
CA LYS A 221 3.42 17.94 -22.35
C LYS A 221 3.77 18.51 -20.97
N PHE A 222 3.85 17.62 -19.99
CA PHE A 222 4.26 17.93 -18.63
C PHE A 222 5.36 16.96 -18.18
N VAL A 223 6.23 17.40 -17.28
CA VAL A 223 7.24 16.60 -16.61
C VAL A 223 6.74 16.27 -15.22
N LEU A 224 6.78 15.00 -14.82
CA LEU A 224 6.48 14.58 -13.45
C LEU A 224 7.58 15.06 -12.51
N GLU A 225 7.20 15.69 -11.41
CA GLU A 225 8.12 16.06 -10.33
C GLU A 225 8.11 15.07 -9.16
N GLU A 226 7.26 14.05 -9.22
CA GLU A 226 7.11 13.05 -8.18
C GLU A 226 6.76 11.68 -8.77
N THR A 227 7.14 10.61 -8.09
CA THR A 227 6.77 9.25 -8.46
C THR A 227 5.41 8.90 -7.83
N PRO A 228 4.35 8.62 -8.63
CA PRO A 228 2.99 8.42 -8.11
C PRO A 228 2.84 7.24 -7.14
N ILE A 229 3.68 6.21 -7.28
CA ILE A 229 3.61 5.00 -6.44
C ILE A 229 3.99 5.30 -4.98
N VAL A 230 4.87 6.28 -4.75
CA VAL A 230 5.39 6.64 -3.42
C VAL A 230 4.25 7.11 -2.51
N LYS A 231 3.27 7.82 -3.07
CA LYS A 231 2.09 8.30 -2.32
C LYS A 231 1.08 7.21 -1.97
N ASN A 232 1.08 6.09 -2.70
CA ASN A 232 0.06 5.04 -2.63
C ASN A 232 0.62 3.67 -2.18
N PHE A 233 1.79 3.64 -1.53
CA PHE A 233 2.52 2.41 -1.18
C PHE A 233 1.97 1.64 0.04
#